data_AF-A0A914RHY0-F1
#
_entry.id   AF-A0A914RHY0-F1
#
_cell.length_a   1.000
_cell.length_b   1.000
_cell.length_c   1.000
_cell.angle_alpha   90.00
_cell.angle_beta   90.00
_cell.angle_gamma   90.00
#
_symmetry.space_group_name_H-M   'P 1'
#
loop_
_entity.id
_entity.type
_entity.pdbx_description
1 polymer ?
#
loop_
_entity_poly.entity_id
_entity_poly.type
_entity_poly.pdbx_seq_one_letter_code
_entity_poly.pdbx_strand_id
1 'polypeptide(L)'
;MKEFDMIASDKLWADYKGSAFPLVAEAIQRDVEAYKSSEDEIKRLKHLMGMEGVESDETVSLLSDTTAKLSSTVVSLPELLERKRLIDMHTNVATAVLDHIKQRKLDVLFEAEEKILNHQVSDTPIVDLMRQCSNHEDALRIMLINYLCAVNISGV
;
A
#
# COMPACT_ATOMS: atom_id res chain seq x y z
N MET A 1 -12.06 4.15 -15.06
CA MET A 1 -11.04 4.76 -14.17
C MET A 1 -11.63 4.72 -12.76
N LYS A 2 -10.98 4.06 -11.79
CA LYS A 2 -11.44 4.10 -10.39
C LYS A 2 -10.77 5.31 -9.73
N GLU A 3 -11.55 6.12 -9.03
CA GLU A 3 -11.07 7.27 -8.28
C GLU A 3 -11.12 6.93 -6.79
N PHE A 4 -10.07 7.33 -6.05
CA PHE A 4 -9.94 7.05 -4.62
C PHE A 4 -9.56 8.34 -3.91
N ASP A 5 -10.31 8.68 -2.86
CA ASP A 5 -10.02 9.83 -2.01
C ASP A 5 -9.17 9.41 -0.81
N MET A 6 -7.97 9.98 -0.72
CA MET A 6 -7.06 9.77 0.42
C MET A 6 -7.32 10.86 1.47
N ILE A 7 -8.05 10.50 2.52
CA ILE A 7 -8.54 11.42 3.55
C ILE A 7 -7.49 11.56 4.66
N ALA A 8 -7.40 12.72 5.33
CA ALA A 8 -6.43 12.95 6.41
C ALA A 8 -6.60 12.01 7.64
N SER A 9 -7.77 11.37 7.79
CA SER A 9 -8.05 10.37 8.83
C SER A 9 -7.54 8.96 8.49
N ASP A 10 -7.03 8.76 7.28
CA ASP A 10 -6.46 7.51 6.82
C ASP A 10 -5.05 7.31 7.43
N LYS A 11 -4.97 6.43 8.42
CA LYS A 11 -3.72 6.14 9.14
C LYS A 11 -2.67 5.53 8.23
N LEU A 12 -3.05 4.60 7.36
CA LEU A 12 -2.09 3.94 6.48
C LEU A 12 -1.45 4.97 5.54
N TRP A 13 -2.27 5.85 4.97
CA TRP A 13 -1.75 6.96 4.16
C TRP A 13 -0.88 7.91 4.97
N ALA A 14 -1.32 8.33 6.17
CA ALA A 14 -0.57 9.26 7.01
C ALA A 14 0.81 8.72 7.40
N ASP A 15 0.88 7.44 7.75
CA ASP A 15 2.09 6.79 8.29
C ASP A 15 3.05 6.32 7.18
N TYR A 16 2.53 5.90 6.02
CA TYR A 16 3.32 5.23 4.98
C TYR A 16 3.47 6.03 3.68
N LYS A 17 2.88 7.22 3.53
CA LYS A 17 3.12 8.07 2.36
C LYS A 17 4.62 8.37 2.20
N GLY A 18 5.17 8.08 1.02
CA GLY A 18 6.60 8.27 0.74
C GLY A 18 7.53 7.21 1.30
N SER A 19 7.01 6.19 2.02
CA SER A 19 7.81 5.03 2.41
C SER A 19 8.14 4.16 1.20
N ALA A 20 9.20 3.35 1.31
CA ALA A 20 9.53 2.36 0.29
C ALA A 20 8.37 1.37 0.10
N PHE A 21 8.08 1.00 -1.15
CA PHE A 21 6.95 0.12 -1.48
C PHE A 21 6.90 -1.19 -0.67
N PRO A 22 8.01 -1.89 -0.39
CA PRO A 22 7.97 -3.09 0.46
C PRO A 22 7.37 -2.84 1.85
N LEU A 23 7.70 -1.71 2.49
CA LEU A 23 7.15 -1.34 3.80
C LEU A 23 5.65 -1.05 3.72
N VAL A 24 5.20 -0.42 2.62
CA VAL A 24 3.77 -0.18 2.37
C VAL A 24 3.03 -1.52 2.21
N ALA A 25 3.58 -2.45 1.43
CA ALA A 25 2.99 -3.78 1.23
C ALA A 25 2.90 -4.57 2.54
N GLU A 26 3.93 -4.54 3.37
CA GLU A 26 3.92 -5.15 4.71
C GLU A 26 2.89 -4.51 5.65
N ALA A 27 2.72 -3.18 5.58
CA ALA A 27 1.69 -2.49 6.37
C ALA A 27 0.28 -2.91 5.97
N ILE A 28 -0.01 -2.93 4.66
CA ILE A 28 -1.31 -3.39 4.13
C ILE A 28 -1.57 -4.84 4.55
N GLN A 29 -0.57 -5.72 4.43
CA GLN A 29 -0.71 -7.12 4.82
C GLN A 29 -1.03 -7.28 6.31
N ARG A 30 -0.35 -6.52 7.19
CA ARG A 30 -0.67 -6.49 8.63
C ARG A 30 -2.09 -6.02 8.91
N ASP A 31 -2.56 -4.99 8.20
CA ASP A 31 -3.94 -4.51 8.37
C ASP A 31 -4.99 -5.51 7.89
N VAL A 32 -4.73 -6.21 6.78
CA VAL A 32 -5.58 -7.31 6.30
C VAL A 32 -5.67 -8.42 7.34
N GLU A 33 -4.56 -8.81 7.95
CA GLU A 33 -4.52 -9.85 8.99
C GLU A 33 -5.24 -9.41 10.27
N ALA A 34 -5.03 -8.17 10.70
CA ALA A 34 -5.72 -7.59 11.86
C ALA A 34 -7.25 -7.52 11.66
N TYR A 35 -7.69 -7.18 10.44
CA TYR A 35 -9.10 -7.18 10.08
C TYR A 35 -9.71 -8.59 10.12
N LYS A 36 -9.04 -9.59 9.54
CA LYS A 36 -9.50 -10.99 9.58
C LYS A 36 -9.67 -11.50 11.01
N SER A 37 -8.69 -11.23 11.87
CA SER A 37 -8.75 -11.58 13.30
C SER A 37 -9.96 -10.93 14.00
N SER A 38 -10.23 -9.66 13.70
CA SER A 38 -11.39 -8.96 14.25
C SER A 38 -12.73 -9.52 13.74
N GLU A 39 -12.79 -9.90 12.46
CA GLU A 39 -13.97 -10.52 11.85
C GLU A 39 -14.28 -11.88 12.49
N ASP A 40 -13.25 -12.68 12.75
CA ASP A 40 -13.40 -14.01 13.37
C ASP A 40 -13.88 -13.91 14.83
N GLU A 41 -13.41 -12.92 15.60
CA GLU A 41 -13.91 -12.70 16.97
C GLU A 41 -15.38 -12.25 16.97
N ILE A 42 -15.81 -11.43 15.99
CA ILE A 42 -17.23 -11.08 15.85
C ILE A 42 -18.08 -12.31 15.51
N LYS A 43 -17.63 -13.17 14.58
CA LYS A 43 -18.32 -14.42 14.27
C LYS A 43 -18.46 -15.30 15.50
N ARG A 44 -17.39 -15.41 16.29
CA ARG A 44 -17.38 -16.16 17.55
C ARG A 44 -18.35 -15.58 18.59
N LEU A 45 -18.36 -14.26 18.78
CA LEU A 45 -19.30 -13.58 19.68
C LEU A 45 -20.75 -13.79 19.25
N LYS A 46 -21.05 -13.64 17.95
CA LYS A 46 -22.38 -13.88 17.38
C LYS A 46 -22.87 -15.31 17.66
N HIS A 47 -21.99 -16.29 17.50
CA HIS A 47 -22.27 -17.70 17.82
C HIS A 47 -22.54 -17.89 19.32
N LEU A 48 -21.69 -17.34 20.21
CA LEU A 48 -21.86 -17.46 21.67
C LEU A 48 -23.17 -16.83 22.17
N MET A 49 -23.66 -15.79 21.50
CA MET A 49 -24.90 -15.11 21.84
C MET A 49 -26.16 -15.77 21.26
N GLY A 50 -26.03 -16.88 20.53
CA GLY A 50 -27.16 -17.57 19.92
C GLY A 50 -27.85 -16.75 18.81
N MET A 51 -27.13 -15.79 18.22
CA MET A 51 -27.63 -14.90 17.16
C MET A 51 -27.33 -15.45 15.76
N GLU A 52 -27.10 -16.76 15.62
CA GLU A 52 -26.94 -17.41 14.32
C GLU A 52 -28.22 -17.28 13.50
N GLY A 53 -28.11 -16.69 12.29
CA GLY A 53 -29.24 -16.52 11.37
C GLY A 53 -29.89 -15.14 11.33
N VAL A 54 -29.53 -14.21 12.22
CA VAL A 54 -29.97 -12.80 12.10
C VAL A 54 -29.13 -12.10 11.02
N GLU A 55 -29.77 -11.46 10.05
CA GLU A 55 -29.10 -10.73 8.97
C GLU A 55 -28.27 -9.55 9.49
N SER A 56 -27.25 -9.14 8.74
CA SER A 56 -26.26 -8.16 9.18
C SER A 56 -26.87 -6.86 9.70
N ASP A 57 -27.98 -6.38 9.11
CA ASP A 57 -28.57 -5.08 9.42
C ASP A 57 -29.34 -5.08 10.76
N GLU A 58 -30.09 -6.15 11.06
CA GLU A 58 -30.75 -6.33 12.36
C GLU A 58 -29.75 -6.72 13.46
N THR A 59 -28.64 -7.39 13.11
CA THR A 59 -27.55 -7.61 14.07
C THR A 59 -26.83 -6.32 14.45
N VAL A 60 -26.71 -5.31 13.60
CA VAL A 60 -26.10 -4.01 13.97
C VAL A 60 -26.86 -3.39 15.14
N SER A 61 -28.19 -3.32 15.03
CA SER A 61 -29.06 -2.72 16.05
C SER A 61 -29.08 -3.53 17.35
N LEU A 62 -29.14 -4.85 17.27
CA LEU A 62 -29.17 -5.72 18.45
C LEU A 62 -27.80 -5.80 19.15
N LEU A 63 -26.70 -5.81 18.40
CA LEU A 63 -25.37 -5.75 18.96
C LEU A 63 -25.10 -4.39 19.60
N SER A 64 -25.51 -3.25 19.00
CA SER A 64 -25.34 -1.94 19.64
C SER A 64 -26.03 -1.86 21.02
N ASP A 65 -27.25 -2.39 21.14
CA ASP A 65 -28.00 -2.38 22.40
C ASP A 65 -27.43 -3.34 23.45
N THR A 66 -26.84 -4.47 23.02
CA THR A 66 -26.25 -5.45 23.93
C THR A 66 -24.80 -5.09 24.32
N THR A 67 -24.05 -4.43 23.43
CA THR A 67 -22.68 -3.97 23.66
C THR A 67 -22.63 -2.81 24.66
N ALA A 68 -23.70 -2.01 24.75
CA ALA A 68 -23.87 -1.00 25.80
C ALA A 68 -23.86 -1.59 27.23
N LYS A 69 -24.13 -2.91 27.39
CA LYS A 69 -24.09 -3.62 28.68
C LYS A 69 -22.81 -4.43 28.92
N LEU A 70 -22.00 -4.70 27.88
CA LEU A 70 -20.79 -5.51 27.95
C LEU A 70 -19.57 -4.63 27.64
N SER A 71 -19.20 -3.80 28.61
CA SER A 71 -17.99 -2.97 28.59
C SER A 71 -16.73 -3.84 28.53
N SER A 72 -16.24 -4.12 27.31
CA SER A 72 -14.87 -4.58 27.04
C SER A 72 -14.64 -4.61 25.53
N THR A 73 -14.07 -3.53 24.97
CA THR A 73 -13.25 -3.58 23.75
C THR A 73 -13.85 -4.29 22.52
N VAL A 74 -15.14 -4.08 22.23
CA VAL A 74 -15.74 -4.55 20.96
C VAL A 74 -15.69 -3.38 19.98
N VAL A 75 -14.85 -3.49 18.95
CA VAL A 75 -14.85 -2.56 17.80
C VAL A 75 -16.24 -2.62 17.18
N SER A 76 -16.88 -1.46 17.00
CA SER A 76 -18.24 -1.43 16.47
C SER A 76 -18.28 -1.97 15.03
N LEU A 77 -19.37 -2.63 14.63
CA LEU A 77 -19.52 -3.12 13.26
C LEU A 77 -19.33 -2.01 12.20
N PRO A 78 -19.88 -0.78 12.40
CA PRO A 78 -19.63 0.34 11.49
C PRO A 78 -18.13 0.69 11.35
N GLU A 79 -17.37 0.65 12.44
CA GLU A 79 -15.94 0.92 12.43
C GLU A 79 -15.15 -0.16 11.68
N LEU A 80 -15.54 -1.43 11.80
CA LEU A 80 -14.94 -2.52 11.02
C LEU A 80 -15.26 -2.43 9.52
N LEU A 81 -16.48 -2.02 9.16
CA LEU A 81 -16.84 -1.81 7.76
C LEU A 81 -16.02 -0.67 7.15
N GLU A 82 -15.85 0.44 7.87
CA GLU A 82 -15.00 1.53 7.40
C GLU A 82 -13.52 1.11 7.32
N ARG A 83 -13.02 0.34 8.31
CA ARG A 83 -11.67 -0.22 8.25
C ARG A 83 -11.49 -1.11 7.02
N LYS A 84 -12.45 -1.98 6.72
CA LYS A 84 -12.45 -2.82 5.51
C LYS A 84 -12.35 -1.96 4.25
N ARG A 85 -13.18 -0.92 4.15
CA ARG A 85 -13.22 -0.01 3.01
C ARG A 85 -11.85 0.62 2.74
N LEU A 86 -11.16 1.07 3.79
CA LEU A 86 -9.81 1.64 3.69
C LEU A 86 -8.77 0.59 3.27
N ILE A 87 -8.82 -0.62 3.85
CA ILE A 87 -7.92 -1.72 3.47
C ILE A 87 -8.10 -2.10 2.00
N ASP A 88 -9.34 -2.23 1.54
CA ASP A 88 -9.66 -2.57 0.15
C ASP A 88 -9.16 -1.48 -0.80
N MET A 89 -9.32 -0.20 -0.43
CA MET A 89 -8.78 0.92 -1.19
C MET A 89 -7.25 0.81 -1.33
N HIS A 90 -6.52 0.69 -0.21
CA HIS A 90 -5.05 0.61 -0.23
C HIS A 90 -4.54 -0.62 -0.95
N THR A 91 -5.21 -1.76 -0.80
CA THR A 91 -4.85 -2.99 -1.52
C THR A 91 -4.99 -2.81 -3.03
N ASN A 92 -6.06 -2.15 -3.48
CA ASN A 92 -6.26 -1.84 -4.91
C ASN A 92 -5.18 -0.90 -5.44
N VAL A 93 -4.88 0.18 -4.70
CA VAL A 93 -3.83 1.13 -5.08
C VAL A 93 -2.46 0.46 -5.12
N ALA A 94 -2.08 -0.29 -4.08
CA ALA A 94 -0.79 -0.97 -4.01
C ALA A 94 -0.64 -2.03 -5.11
N THR A 95 -1.71 -2.74 -5.46
CA THR A 95 -1.71 -3.69 -6.59
C THR A 95 -1.44 -2.96 -7.91
N ALA A 96 -2.13 -1.85 -8.16
CA ALA A 96 -1.92 -1.05 -9.37
C ALA A 96 -0.48 -0.47 -9.43
N VAL A 97 0.05 0.00 -8.31
CA VAL A 97 1.44 0.47 -8.21
C VAL A 97 2.43 -0.68 -8.50
N LEU A 98 2.21 -1.87 -7.92
CA LEU A 98 3.06 -3.04 -8.14
C LEU A 98 3.08 -3.46 -9.61
N ASP A 99 1.93 -3.41 -10.28
CA ASP A 99 1.83 -3.72 -11.70
C ASP A 99 2.65 -2.73 -12.55
N HIS A 100 2.59 -1.43 -12.23
CA HIS A 100 3.43 -0.43 -12.89
C HIS A 100 4.93 -0.59 -12.61
N ILE A 101 5.31 -0.94 -11.38
CA ILE A 101 6.70 -1.25 -11.01
C ILE A 101 7.21 -2.40 -11.89
N LYS A 102 6.44 -3.50 -12.00
CA LYS A 102 6.81 -4.68 -12.78
C LYS A 102 6.86 -4.38 -14.29
N GLN A 103 5.85 -3.72 -14.82
CA GLN A 103 5.74 -3.44 -16.25
C GLN A 103 6.87 -2.54 -16.76
N ARG A 104 7.30 -1.58 -15.92
CA ARG A 104 8.36 -0.62 -16.25
C ARG A 104 9.73 -1.05 -15.75
N LYS A 105 9.82 -2.18 -15.03
CA LYS A 105 11.06 -2.68 -14.40
C LYS A 105 11.75 -1.60 -13.56
N LEU A 106 10.94 -0.90 -12.75
CA LEU A 106 11.42 0.23 -11.96
C LEU A 106 12.44 -0.18 -10.90
N ASP A 107 12.45 -1.44 -10.49
CA ASP A 107 13.47 -2.03 -9.63
C ASP A 107 14.87 -1.96 -10.27
N VAL A 108 14.98 -2.34 -11.54
CA VAL A 108 16.24 -2.29 -12.30
C VAL A 108 16.69 -0.85 -12.54
N LEU A 109 15.75 0.02 -12.91
CA LEU A 109 16.05 1.44 -13.15
C LEU A 109 16.47 2.15 -11.87
N PHE A 110 15.79 1.89 -10.76
CA PHE A 110 16.13 2.45 -9.46
C PHE A 110 17.54 2.04 -9.01
N GLU A 111 17.91 0.75 -9.15
CA GLU A 111 19.27 0.29 -8.82
C GLU A 111 20.33 0.98 -9.68
N ALA A 112 20.06 1.14 -10.98
CA ALA A 112 20.97 1.85 -11.88
C ALA A 112 21.10 3.34 -11.52
N GLU A 113 19.98 4.01 -11.22
CA GLU A 113 19.96 5.40 -10.76
C GLU A 113 20.75 5.55 -9.46
N GLU A 114 20.58 4.64 -8.49
CA GLU A 114 21.31 4.66 -7.22
C GLU A 114 22.82 4.48 -7.42
N LYS A 115 23.25 3.57 -8.31
CA LYS A 115 24.66 3.41 -8.68
C LYS A 115 25.24 4.70 -9.27
N ILE A 116 24.52 5.33 -10.20
CA ILE A 116 24.94 6.58 -10.84
C ILE A 116 25.05 7.72 -9.82
N LEU A 117 24.05 7.87 -8.95
CA LEU A 117 24.03 8.90 -7.91
C LEU A 117 25.17 8.73 -6.91
N ASN A 118 25.56 7.48 -6.62
CA ASN A 118 26.68 7.15 -5.74
C ASN A 118 28.04 7.09 -6.48
N HIS A 119 28.11 7.52 -7.74
CA HIS A 119 29.31 7.50 -8.57
C HIS A 119 29.98 6.12 -8.71
N GLN A 120 29.16 5.06 -8.66
CA GLN A 120 29.62 3.70 -8.86
C GLN A 120 29.65 3.34 -10.35
N VAL A 121 30.58 2.47 -10.73
CA VAL A 121 30.63 1.93 -12.09
C VAL A 121 29.43 1.00 -12.27
N SER A 122 28.58 1.31 -13.25
CA SER A 122 27.50 0.41 -13.66
C SER A 122 28.05 -0.68 -14.58
N ASP A 123 27.68 -1.94 -14.31
CA ASP A 123 28.00 -3.07 -15.19
C ASP A 123 27.29 -2.99 -16.54
N THR A 124 26.17 -2.27 -16.60
CA THR A 124 25.38 -2.09 -17.82
C THR A 124 25.55 -0.67 -18.36
N PRO A 125 25.96 -0.51 -19.63
CA PRO A 125 26.00 0.78 -20.29
C PRO A 125 24.63 1.45 -20.30
N ILE A 126 24.58 2.76 -20.06
CA ILE A 126 23.31 3.52 -19.99
C ILE A 126 22.51 3.43 -21.28
N VAL A 127 23.18 3.41 -22.43
CA VAL A 127 22.51 3.25 -23.73
C VAL A 127 21.72 1.94 -23.80
N ASP A 128 22.21 0.87 -23.16
CA ASP A 128 21.53 -0.42 -23.13
C ASP A 128 20.36 -0.41 -22.15
N LEU A 129 20.48 0.28 -21.02
CA LEU A 129 19.36 0.51 -20.10
C LEU A 129 18.24 1.30 -20.78
N MET A 130 18.58 2.39 -21.48
CA MET A 130 17.61 3.20 -22.24
C MET A 130 16.87 2.38 -23.30
N ARG A 131 17.56 1.45 -23.99
CA ARG A 131 16.94 0.56 -24.98
C ARG A 131 15.98 -0.46 -24.37
N GLN A 132 16.14 -0.78 -23.09
CA GLN A 132 15.30 -1.73 -22.35
C GLN A 132 14.06 -1.06 -21.73
N CYS A 133 14.03 0.27 -21.63
CA CYS A 133 12.88 1.01 -21.12
C CYS A 133 11.68 0.84 -22.05
N SER A 134 10.57 0.36 -21.49
CA SER A 134 9.28 0.33 -22.18
C SER A 134 8.60 1.71 -22.25
N ASN A 135 9.03 2.66 -21.40
CA ASN A 135 8.54 4.02 -21.35
C ASN A 135 9.68 5.02 -21.68
N HIS A 136 9.42 5.91 -22.65
CA HIS A 136 10.37 6.93 -23.11
C HIS A 136 10.76 7.94 -22.01
N GLU A 137 9.86 8.25 -21.08
CA GLU A 137 10.14 9.14 -19.95
C GLU A 137 11.18 8.54 -19.00
N ASP A 138 11.15 7.21 -18.81
CA ASP A 138 12.15 6.52 -17.97
C ASP A 138 13.52 6.52 -18.62
N ALA A 139 13.59 6.29 -19.94
CA ALA A 139 14.83 6.42 -20.70
C ALA A 139 15.40 7.85 -20.64
N LEU A 140 14.53 8.86 -20.73
CA LEU A 140 14.94 10.25 -20.61
C LEU A 140 15.45 10.57 -19.20
N ARG A 141 14.72 10.12 -18.16
CA ARG A 141 15.09 10.33 -16.75
C ARG A 141 16.48 9.79 -16.45
N ILE A 142 16.76 8.52 -16.78
CA ILE A 142 18.05 7.91 -16.46
C ILE A 142 19.21 8.57 -17.23
N MET A 143 18.97 9.01 -18.46
CA MET A 143 19.94 9.78 -19.25
C MET A 143 20.27 11.12 -18.57
N LEU A 144 19.24 11.85 -18.12
CA LEU A 144 19.42 13.13 -17.44
C LEU A 144 20.15 12.96 -16.10
N ILE A 145 19.79 11.95 -15.30
CA ILE A 145 20.47 11.64 -14.04
C ILE A 145 21.96 11.40 -14.31
N ASN A 146 22.28 10.55 -15.29
CA ASN A 146 23.68 10.32 -15.66
C ASN A 146 24.39 11.59 -16.12
N TYR A 147 23.77 12.38 -17.00
CA TYR A 147 24.38 13.61 -17.51
C TYR A 147 24.71 14.57 -16.35
N LEU A 148 23.78 14.77 -15.42
CA LEU A 148 23.98 15.65 -14.27
C LEU A 148 25.05 15.12 -13.30
N CYS A 149 25.13 13.81 -13.08
CA CYS A 149 26.14 13.19 -12.23
C CYS A 149 27.54 13.14 -12.87
N ALA A 150 27.63 13.02 -14.20
CA ALA A 150 28.89 12.97 -14.93
C ALA A 150 29.63 14.33 -14.96
N VAL A 151 28.90 15.45 -14.95
CA VAL A 151 29.47 16.80 -15.06
C VAL A 151 30.22 17.26 -13.80
N ASN A 152 30.04 16.58 -12.66
CA ASN A 152 30.78 16.90 -11.42
C ASN A 152 32.18 16.26 -11.33
N ILE A 153 32.67 15.57 -12.37
CA ILE A 153 33.99 14.89 -12.37
C ILE A 153 35.07 15.67 -13.15
N SER A 154 34.73 16.80 -13.78
CA SER A 154 35.71 17.66 -14.45
C SER A 154 35.74 19.08 -13.86
N GLY A 155 35.78 19.17 -12.53
CA GLY A 155 36.26 20.34 -11.81
C GLY A 155 37.76 20.20 -11.55
N VAL A 156 38.56 20.62 -12.54
CA VAL A 156 39.96 21.04 -12.35
C VAL A 156 39.97 22.35 -11.58
#